data_AF-A0AAD0VAL6-F1
#
_entry.id   AF-A0AAD0VAL6-F1
#
_cell.length_a   1.000
_cell.length_b   1.000
_cell.length_c   1.000
_cell.angle_alpha   90.00
_cell.angle_beta   90.00
_cell.angle_gamma   90.00
#
_symmetry.space_group_name_H-M   'P 1'
#
loop_
_entity.id
_entity.type
_entity.pdbx_description
1 polymer ?
#
loop_
_entity_poly.entity_id
_entity_poly.type
_entity_poly.pdbx_seq_one_letter_code
_entity_poly.pdbx_strand_id
1 'polypeptide(L)'
;MDMVSGLPSYTQPYKNVTLDQATLSKGHLQEEAIRFFTHVAQKVAPGEIKQAFQAIIDDYPGVKHARPFYAVEDNFLIATVALALLKDIGPLAPYIINDYVPLGAVSDLLKGFADGIEIDLVDQLTRKGELDLKMFCMVYSIRLEDLTIKTVLDDNPQAFDAILQEQPDLAYKVLACVPYDPLSSIRCHLTGQPGKIPLFEMKARIDTQYTAIRSQNRQFYDPNKPSVLQPEKGLSCKMLEAVDLQLRILPGYLITLKDHQDELLESFGYESRQSMGIDSERMKLIFRLSEDFEEAGVSRVDILMKGVMNFQPAAVDPHQDTPLDELEARYLAKTQDERQALYLPMLIESSAHFGDFPDSWQAQPKLLHLNHFIRKEPIDQLEALCTTSSHWNALYRATGDRKYVAKLGDRSERVLSEDLGL
;
A
#
# COMPACT_ATOMS: atom_id res chain seq x y z
N MET A 1 9.97 -41.56 34.23
CA MET A 1 9.30 -40.33 33.78
C MET A 1 8.29 -39.96 34.85
N ASP A 2 8.56 -38.92 35.65
CA ASP A 2 7.50 -38.34 36.49
C ASP A 2 6.45 -37.74 35.55
N MET A 3 5.30 -38.41 35.42
CA MET A 3 4.18 -37.95 34.61
C MET A 3 3.72 -36.58 35.10
N VAL A 4 3.40 -35.67 34.17
CA VAL A 4 2.50 -34.55 34.49
C VAL A 4 1.32 -35.12 35.24
N SER A 5 0.97 -34.53 36.38
CA SER A 5 -0.22 -34.91 37.13
C SER A 5 -1.48 -34.63 36.27
N GLY A 6 -1.85 -35.60 35.43
CA GLY A 6 -3.03 -35.59 34.57
C GLY A 6 -2.82 -35.05 33.15
N LEU A 7 -3.56 -35.63 32.20
CA LEU A 7 -3.80 -35.03 30.88
C LEU A 7 -4.54 -33.69 31.01
N PRO A 8 -4.41 -32.76 30.06
CA PRO A 8 -5.21 -31.53 30.03
C PRO A 8 -6.72 -31.74 30.14
N SER A 9 -7.47 -30.78 30.65
CA SER A 9 -8.91 -30.90 30.89
C SER A 9 -9.71 -31.06 29.58
N TYR A 10 -9.30 -30.37 28.51
CA TYR A 10 -9.88 -30.51 27.18
C TYR A 10 -9.63 -31.88 26.55
N THR A 11 -8.78 -32.71 27.17
CA THR A 11 -8.56 -34.09 26.76
C THR A 11 -9.24 -35.15 27.64
N GLN A 12 -10.01 -34.72 28.65
CA GLN A 12 -10.66 -35.66 29.56
C GLN A 12 -12.15 -35.82 29.19
N PRO A 13 -12.58 -37.00 28.71
CA PRO A 13 -13.95 -37.21 28.20
C PRO A 13 -15.05 -37.05 29.25
N TYR A 14 -14.71 -37.12 30.54
CA TYR A 14 -15.67 -37.05 31.65
C TYR A 14 -15.82 -35.66 32.29
N LYS A 15 -15.05 -34.66 31.83
CA LYS A 15 -15.05 -33.32 32.45
C LYS A 15 -16.06 -32.33 31.86
N ASN A 16 -16.91 -32.73 30.90
CA ASN A 16 -17.88 -31.85 30.23
C ASN A 16 -17.25 -30.53 29.72
N VAL A 17 -16.00 -30.57 29.27
CA VAL A 17 -15.32 -29.41 28.68
C VAL A 17 -15.70 -29.34 27.20
N THR A 18 -16.36 -28.26 26.79
CA THR A 18 -16.69 -27.99 25.39
C THR A 18 -15.67 -27.03 24.77
N LEU A 19 -15.25 -27.31 23.54
CA LEU A 19 -14.41 -26.41 22.74
C LEU A 19 -15.29 -25.44 21.94
N ASP A 20 -16.19 -24.75 22.64
CA ASP A 20 -17.05 -23.71 22.07
C ASP A 20 -16.47 -22.30 22.32
N GLN A 21 -16.98 -21.32 21.57
CA GLN A 21 -16.56 -19.92 21.66
C GLN A 21 -16.65 -19.37 23.10
N ALA A 22 -17.73 -19.69 23.83
CA ALA A 22 -17.96 -19.19 25.18
C ALA A 22 -16.93 -19.75 26.19
N THR A 23 -16.44 -20.95 25.96
CA THR A 23 -15.41 -21.58 26.80
C THR A 23 -14.02 -21.10 26.41
N LEU A 24 -13.72 -21.07 25.11
CA LEU A 24 -12.42 -20.64 24.61
C LEU A 24 -12.16 -19.15 24.85
N SER A 25 -13.17 -18.29 24.80
CA SER A 25 -13.03 -16.86 25.15
C SER A 25 -12.56 -16.62 26.60
N LYS A 26 -12.65 -17.61 27.50
CA LYS A 26 -12.13 -17.53 28.88
C LYS A 26 -10.61 -17.72 28.97
N GLY A 27 -9.96 -18.23 27.92
CA GLY A 27 -8.49 -18.38 27.88
C GLY A 27 -7.90 -19.53 28.72
N HIS A 28 -8.70 -20.24 29.52
CA HIS A 28 -8.19 -21.25 30.46
C HIS A 28 -7.60 -22.48 29.75
N LEU A 29 -8.28 -22.97 28.70
CA LEU A 29 -7.85 -24.15 27.95
C LEU A 29 -6.56 -23.88 27.16
N GLN A 30 -6.40 -22.64 26.68
CA GLN A 30 -5.20 -22.19 25.99
C GLN A 30 -3.99 -22.13 26.95
N GLU A 31 -4.17 -21.66 28.18
CA GLU A 31 -3.11 -21.70 29.20
C GLU A 31 -2.71 -23.13 29.56
N GLU A 32 -3.70 -24.00 29.71
CA GLU A 32 -3.46 -25.41 30.00
C GLU A 32 -2.68 -26.08 28.86
N ALA A 33 -3.07 -25.79 27.61
CA ALA A 33 -2.38 -26.28 26.43
C ALA A 33 -0.92 -25.80 26.33
N ILE A 34 -0.67 -24.51 26.59
CA ILE A 34 0.70 -23.95 26.62
C ILE A 34 1.52 -24.65 27.70
N ARG A 35 1.02 -24.71 28.94
CA ARG A 35 1.76 -25.33 30.06
C ARG A 35 2.08 -26.80 29.77
N PHE A 36 1.10 -27.53 29.24
CA PHE A 36 1.28 -28.93 28.92
C PHE A 36 2.29 -29.13 27.79
N PHE A 37 2.16 -28.38 26.69
CA PHE A 37 3.11 -28.44 25.58
C PHE A 37 4.53 -28.14 26.04
N THR A 38 4.76 -27.01 26.72
CA THR A 38 6.09 -26.62 27.21
C THR A 38 6.68 -27.67 28.14
N HIS A 39 5.86 -28.27 29.01
CA HIS A 39 6.32 -29.31 29.91
C HIS A 39 6.79 -30.57 29.16
N VAL A 40 6.03 -31.04 28.16
CA VAL A 40 6.44 -32.19 27.34
C VAL A 40 7.70 -31.84 26.55
N ALA A 41 7.73 -30.67 25.95
CA ALA A 41 8.82 -30.20 25.10
C ALA A 41 10.16 -30.03 25.84
N GLN A 42 10.13 -29.77 27.15
CA GLN A 42 11.32 -29.73 28.02
C GLN A 42 11.91 -31.11 28.34
N LYS A 43 11.15 -32.20 28.12
CA LYS A 43 11.53 -33.56 28.50
C LYS A 43 12.04 -34.42 27.35
N VAL A 44 11.88 -33.96 26.11
CA VAL A 44 12.20 -34.72 24.90
C VAL A 44 12.98 -33.86 23.91
N ALA A 45 13.73 -34.49 23.01
CA ALA A 45 14.36 -33.73 21.93
C ALA A 45 13.28 -33.13 21.01
N PRO A 46 13.49 -31.97 20.38
CA PRO A 46 12.47 -31.32 19.55
C PRO A 46 11.87 -32.22 18.46
N GLY A 47 12.69 -33.03 17.78
CA GLY A 47 12.22 -33.98 16.77
C GLY A 47 11.45 -35.21 17.31
N GLU A 48 11.45 -35.43 18.62
CA GLU A 48 10.75 -36.53 19.27
C GLU A 48 9.38 -36.12 19.81
N ILE A 49 8.99 -34.84 19.67
CA ILE A 49 7.78 -34.31 20.30
C ILE A 49 6.51 -35.04 19.85
N LYS A 50 6.44 -35.43 18.57
CA LYS A 50 5.34 -36.23 18.02
C LYS A 50 5.22 -37.59 18.73
N GLN A 51 6.34 -38.30 18.86
CA GLN A 51 6.39 -39.61 19.50
C GLN A 51 6.07 -39.50 21.00
N ALA A 52 6.51 -38.42 21.66
CA ALA A 52 6.23 -38.16 23.06
C ALA A 52 4.73 -37.94 23.32
N PHE A 53 4.06 -37.13 22.51
CA PHE A 53 2.61 -36.94 22.60
C PHE A 53 1.84 -38.23 22.33
N GLN A 54 2.30 -39.06 21.38
CA GLN A 54 1.69 -40.36 21.08
C GLN A 54 1.82 -41.32 22.27
N ALA A 55 3.01 -41.45 22.86
CA ALA A 55 3.24 -42.29 24.03
C ALA A 55 2.40 -41.87 25.24
N ILE A 56 2.24 -40.56 25.47
CA ILE A 56 1.42 -40.03 26.58
C ILE A 56 -0.06 -40.41 26.41
N ILE A 57 -0.58 -40.41 25.16
CA ILE A 57 -1.92 -40.92 24.90
C ILE A 57 -1.94 -42.41 25.19
N ASP A 58 -1.08 -43.21 24.56
CA ASP A 58 -1.12 -44.68 24.66
C ASP A 58 -1.08 -45.20 26.11
N ASP A 59 -0.34 -44.52 26.98
CA ASP A 59 -0.20 -44.86 28.39
C ASP A 59 -1.38 -44.38 29.27
N TYR A 60 -2.31 -43.59 28.73
CA TYR A 60 -3.44 -43.07 29.52
C TYR A 60 -4.52 -44.15 29.76
N PRO A 61 -4.89 -44.47 31.02
CA PRO A 61 -5.81 -45.57 31.33
C PRO A 61 -7.20 -45.48 30.68
N GLY A 62 -7.64 -44.28 30.28
CA GLY A 62 -8.96 -44.01 29.68
C GLY A 62 -9.03 -44.06 28.15
N VAL A 63 -7.92 -44.36 27.45
CA VAL A 63 -7.79 -44.24 25.98
C VAL A 63 -8.85 -45.04 25.21
N LYS A 64 -9.21 -46.24 25.68
CA LYS A 64 -10.20 -47.09 25.02
C LYS A 64 -11.60 -46.44 24.92
N HIS A 65 -11.94 -45.53 25.85
CA HIS A 65 -13.22 -44.81 25.85
C HIS A 65 -13.15 -43.44 25.17
N ALA A 66 -11.95 -42.89 25.00
CA ALA A 66 -11.75 -41.56 24.43
C ALA A 66 -11.43 -41.59 22.91
N ARG A 67 -11.07 -42.76 22.36
CA ARG A 67 -10.78 -42.98 20.93
C ARG A 67 -11.77 -42.37 19.91
N PRO A 68 -13.10 -42.34 20.16
CA PRO A 68 -14.04 -41.69 19.22
C PRO A 68 -13.87 -40.16 19.13
N PHE A 69 -13.33 -39.52 20.17
CA PHE A 69 -13.04 -38.08 20.19
C PHE A 69 -11.62 -37.74 19.70
N TYR A 70 -10.73 -38.74 19.63
CA TYR A 70 -9.34 -38.66 19.18
C TYR A 70 -9.07 -39.40 17.87
N ALA A 71 -10.02 -39.41 16.92
CA ALA A 71 -10.00 -40.35 15.79
C ALA A 71 -8.83 -40.24 14.79
N VAL A 72 -7.75 -39.50 15.09
CA VAL A 72 -6.46 -39.63 14.43
C VAL A 72 -5.36 -39.52 15.49
N GLU A 73 -4.41 -40.46 15.50
CA GLU A 73 -3.30 -40.58 16.46
C GLU A 73 -2.37 -39.33 16.49
N ASP A 74 -2.51 -38.42 15.52
CA ASP A 74 -1.82 -37.13 15.42
C ASP A 74 -2.62 -35.95 16.04
N ASN A 75 -3.91 -36.13 16.36
CA ASN A 75 -4.81 -35.03 16.74
C ASN A 75 -4.50 -34.38 18.10
N PHE A 76 -3.85 -35.08 19.05
CA PHE A 76 -3.63 -34.48 20.37
C PHE A 76 -2.55 -33.40 20.37
N LEU A 77 -1.42 -33.67 19.69
CA LEU A 77 -0.39 -32.66 19.47
C LEU A 77 -0.99 -31.49 18.69
N ILE A 78 -1.71 -31.77 17.60
CA ILE A 78 -2.35 -30.76 16.76
C ILE A 78 -3.33 -29.89 17.56
N ALA A 79 -4.22 -30.50 18.34
CA ALA A 79 -5.19 -29.78 19.18
C ALA A 79 -4.52 -28.96 20.28
N THR A 80 -3.49 -29.50 20.93
CA THR A 80 -2.73 -28.78 21.95
C THR A 80 -2.03 -27.56 21.35
N VAL A 81 -1.37 -27.72 20.20
CA VAL A 81 -0.68 -26.62 19.52
C VAL A 81 -1.68 -25.58 19.02
N ALA A 82 -2.78 -25.99 18.38
CA ALA A 82 -3.82 -25.08 17.91
C ALA A 82 -4.44 -24.26 19.06
N LEU A 83 -4.76 -24.88 20.20
CA LEU A 83 -5.26 -24.18 21.39
C LEU A 83 -4.21 -23.22 21.96
N ALA A 84 -2.95 -23.62 22.01
CA ALA A 84 -1.88 -22.77 22.49
C ALA A 84 -1.65 -21.54 21.57
N LEU A 85 -1.75 -21.71 20.25
CA LEU A 85 -1.62 -20.63 19.25
C LEU A 85 -2.69 -19.55 19.32
N LEU A 86 -3.87 -19.84 19.90
CA LEU A 86 -4.88 -18.83 20.21
C LEU A 86 -4.41 -17.81 21.24
N LYS A 87 -3.34 -18.10 21.99
CA LYS A 87 -2.86 -17.28 23.11
C LYS A 87 -1.39 -16.87 23.02
N ASP A 88 -0.49 -17.77 22.64
CA ASP A 88 0.94 -17.44 22.54
C ASP A 88 1.68 -18.32 21.54
N ILE A 89 2.25 -17.71 20.51
CA ILE A 89 3.09 -18.37 19.51
C ILE A 89 4.52 -18.61 20.01
N GLY A 90 5.02 -17.83 20.98
CA GLY A 90 6.42 -17.81 21.38
C GLY A 90 6.97 -19.20 21.76
N PRO A 91 6.32 -19.94 22.68
CA PRO A 91 6.76 -21.29 23.05
C PRO A 91 6.72 -22.32 21.92
N LEU A 92 5.99 -22.02 20.84
CA LEU A 92 5.71 -22.95 19.73
C LEU A 92 6.57 -22.65 18.50
N ALA A 93 7.04 -21.41 18.34
CA ALA A 93 7.77 -20.96 17.16
C ALA A 93 8.95 -21.87 16.77
N PRO A 94 9.83 -22.34 17.69
CA PRO A 94 10.93 -23.25 17.34
C PRO A 94 10.47 -24.59 16.76
N TYR A 95 9.28 -25.06 17.13
CA TYR A 95 8.72 -26.32 16.66
C TYR A 95 8.00 -26.18 15.32
N ILE A 96 7.47 -24.98 15.04
CA ILE A 96 6.88 -24.63 13.74
C ILE A 96 7.99 -24.47 12.69
N ILE A 97 9.06 -23.73 13.02
CA ILE A 97 10.18 -23.45 12.10
C ILE A 97 10.82 -24.74 11.56
N ASN A 98 10.98 -25.74 12.42
CA ASN A 98 11.67 -26.99 12.10
C ASN A 98 10.72 -28.11 11.66
N ASP A 99 9.45 -27.79 11.35
CA ASP A 99 8.43 -28.75 10.89
C ASP A 99 8.23 -29.95 11.84
N TYR A 100 8.44 -29.74 13.15
CA TYR A 100 8.21 -30.77 14.18
C TYR A 100 6.72 -30.95 14.51
N VAL A 101 5.87 -30.07 13.98
CA VAL A 101 4.42 -30.11 14.13
C VAL A 101 3.78 -29.98 12.74
N PRO A 102 2.77 -30.79 12.39
CA PRO A 102 2.14 -30.74 11.06
C PRO A 102 1.32 -29.44 10.89
N LEU A 103 1.96 -28.42 10.32
CA LEU A 103 1.44 -27.05 10.26
C LEU A 103 0.09 -26.94 9.56
N GLY A 104 -0.13 -27.69 8.48
CA GLY A 104 -1.41 -27.67 7.74
C GLY A 104 -2.59 -28.07 8.63
N ALA A 105 -2.45 -29.17 9.37
CA ALA A 105 -3.50 -29.66 10.26
C ALA A 105 -3.71 -28.75 11.48
N VAL A 106 -2.63 -28.15 12.00
CA VAL A 106 -2.71 -27.14 13.07
C VAL A 106 -3.46 -25.90 12.61
N SER A 107 -3.13 -25.38 11.42
CA SER A 107 -3.78 -24.19 10.87
C SER A 107 -5.27 -24.44 10.63
N ASP A 108 -5.64 -25.61 10.09
CA ASP A 108 -7.04 -25.96 9.86
C ASP A 108 -7.85 -26.06 11.15
N LEU A 109 -7.27 -26.61 12.22
CA LEU A 109 -7.94 -26.67 13.51
C LEU A 109 -7.99 -25.30 14.22
N LEU A 110 -6.93 -24.50 14.09
CA LEU A 110 -6.87 -23.13 14.60
C LEU A 110 -7.99 -22.27 14.01
N LYS A 111 -8.27 -22.38 12.70
CA LYS A 111 -9.41 -21.68 12.05
C LYS A 111 -10.72 -22.01 12.75
N GLY A 112 -10.98 -23.29 12.99
CA GLY A 112 -12.19 -23.75 13.67
C GLY A 112 -12.33 -23.19 15.09
N PHE A 113 -11.23 -23.07 15.82
CA PHE A 113 -11.26 -22.51 17.19
C PHE A 113 -11.27 -20.99 17.23
N ALA A 114 -10.67 -20.31 16.25
CA ALA A 114 -10.58 -18.86 16.22
C ALA A 114 -11.93 -18.17 15.93
N ASP A 115 -12.95 -18.91 15.48
CA ASP A 115 -14.24 -18.32 15.15
C ASP A 115 -14.89 -17.65 16.38
N GLY A 116 -15.02 -16.32 16.29
CA GLY A 116 -15.60 -15.51 17.35
C GLY A 116 -14.68 -15.28 18.57
N ILE A 117 -13.39 -15.60 18.46
CA ILE A 117 -12.37 -15.28 19.46
C ILE A 117 -11.49 -14.17 18.92
N GLU A 118 -11.23 -13.16 19.75
CA GLU A 118 -10.26 -12.12 19.43
C GLU A 118 -8.86 -12.64 19.74
N ILE A 119 -8.08 -12.88 18.68
CA ILE A 119 -6.66 -13.20 18.78
C ILE A 119 -5.91 -11.92 18.42
N ASP A 120 -5.10 -11.43 19.36
CA ASP A 120 -4.26 -10.27 19.11
C ASP A 120 -3.03 -10.69 18.29
N LEU A 121 -3.22 -10.75 16.97
CA LEU A 121 -2.18 -11.15 16.02
C LEU A 121 -1.00 -10.18 15.96
N VAL A 122 -1.20 -8.91 16.33
CA VAL A 122 -0.12 -7.92 16.42
C VAL A 122 0.76 -8.25 17.62
N ASP A 123 0.17 -8.57 18.77
CA ASP A 123 0.91 -9.03 19.95
C ASP A 123 1.57 -10.40 19.72
N GLN A 124 0.92 -11.34 19.00
CA GLN A 124 1.57 -12.59 18.57
C GLN A 124 2.79 -12.34 17.70
N LEU A 125 2.72 -11.38 16.77
CA LEU A 125 3.82 -11.03 15.87
C LEU A 125 5.06 -10.57 16.65
N THR A 126 4.90 -9.80 17.74
CA THR A 126 6.04 -9.40 18.60
C THR A 126 6.76 -10.58 19.27
N ARG A 127 6.07 -11.72 19.39
CA ARG A 127 6.55 -12.95 20.05
C ARG A 127 6.94 -14.06 19.08
N LYS A 128 6.91 -13.81 17.77
CA LYS A 128 7.19 -14.84 16.74
C LYS A 128 8.61 -15.40 16.77
N GLY A 129 9.55 -14.69 17.42
CA GLY A 129 10.96 -15.09 17.46
C GLY A 129 11.57 -15.12 16.05
N GLU A 130 12.26 -16.22 15.71
CA GLU A 130 12.90 -16.44 14.41
C GLU A 130 11.93 -16.90 13.31
N LEU A 131 10.62 -17.03 13.62
CA LEU A 131 9.62 -17.44 12.63
C LEU A 131 9.50 -16.36 11.55
N ASP A 132 9.69 -16.69 10.28
CA ASP A 132 9.52 -15.69 9.21
C ASP A 132 8.05 -15.25 9.05
N LEU A 133 7.83 -14.07 8.46
CA LEU A 133 6.47 -13.50 8.29
C LEU A 133 5.58 -14.37 7.41
N LYS A 134 6.14 -15.04 6.41
CA LYS A 134 5.36 -15.88 5.49
C LYS A 134 4.76 -17.05 6.25
N MET A 135 5.55 -17.71 7.07
CA MET A 135 5.14 -18.84 7.89
C MET A 135 4.20 -18.39 9.00
N PHE A 136 4.46 -17.24 9.64
CA PHE A 136 3.51 -16.62 10.58
C PHE A 136 2.13 -16.40 9.95
N CYS A 137 2.09 -15.80 8.74
CA CYS A 137 0.85 -15.57 8.02
C CYS A 137 0.16 -16.88 7.61
N MET A 138 0.92 -17.92 7.25
CA MET A 138 0.38 -19.25 6.95
C MET A 138 -0.24 -19.92 8.17
N VAL A 139 0.41 -19.85 9.35
CA VAL A 139 -0.12 -20.39 10.61
C VAL A 139 -1.52 -19.85 10.86
N TYR A 140 -1.67 -18.52 10.81
CA TYR A 140 -2.93 -17.84 11.09
C TYR A 140 -3.85 -17.69 9.87
N SER A 141 -3.45 -18.18 8.69
CA SER A 141 -4.22 -18.05 7.44
C SER A 141 -4.68 -16.60 7.18
N ILE A 142 -3.75 -15.65 7.30
CA ILE A 142 -3.97 -14.22 7.05
C ILE A 142 -3.09 -13.74 5.90
N ARG A 143 -3.51 -12.66 5.22
CA ARG A 143 -2.66 -11.99 4.24
C ARG A 143 -1.66 -11.11 4.97
N LEU A 144 -0.42 -11.09 4.47
CA LEU A 144 0.62 -10.21 5.00
C LEU A 144 0.19 -8.72 4.95
N GLU A 145 -0.45 -8.30 3.87
CA GLU A 145 -0.97 -6.92 3.73
C GLU A 145 -1.97 -6.58 4.83
N ASP A 146 -2.90 -7.48 5.16
CA ASP A 146 -3.89 -7.29 6.23
C ASP A 146 -3.24 -7.17 7.61
N LEU A 147 -2.22 -7.99 7.88
CA LEU A 147 -1.43 -7.93 9.11
C LEU A 147 -0.66 -6.60 9.21
N THR A 148 -0.05 -6.15 8.12
CA THR A 148 0.67 -4.87 8.08
C THR A 148 -0.28 -3.69 8.31
N ILE A 149 -1.46 -3.68 7.68
CA ILE A 149 -2.47 -2.63 7.90
C ILE A 149 -2.89 -2.62 9.36
N LYS A 150 -3.23 -3.80 9.92
CA LYS A 150 -3.62 -3.91 11.33
C LYS A 150 -2.53 -3.40 12.27
N THR A 151 -1.28 -3.77 12.03
CA THR A 151 -0.12 -3.34 12.83
C THR A 151 0.06 -1.83 12.81
N VAL A 152 -0.13 -1.19 11.65
CA VAL A 152 -0.07 0.28 11.53
C VAL A 152 -1.26 0.96 12.22
N LEU A 153 -2.47 0.40 12.08
CA LEU A 153 -3.66 0.95 12.73
C LEU A 153 -3.61 0.85 14.25
N ASP A 154 -2.99 -0.21 14.78
CA ASP A 154 -2.74 -0.39 16.21
C ASP A 154 -1.52 0.40 16.72
N ASP A 155 -0.80 1.06 15.81
CA ASP A 155 0.38 1.88 16.10
C ASP A 155 1.42 1.14 16.96
N ASN A 156 1.65 -0.15 16.68
CA ASN A 156 2.57 -0.98 17.44
C ASN A 156 3.99 -0.98 16.82
N PRO A 157 4.99 -0.33 17.44
CA PRO A 157 6.34 -0.21 16.87
C PRO A 157 7.09 -1.55 16.79
N GLN A 158 6.94 -2.43 17.79
CA GLN A 158 7.67 -3.70 17.83
C GLN A 158 7.21 -4.66 16.73
N ALA A 159 5.89 -4.74 16.53
CA ALA A 159 5.32 -5.52 15.44
C ALA A 159 5.65 -4.89 14.08
N PHE A 160 5.65 -3.56 13.99
CA PHE A 160 6.03 -2.86 12.78
C PHE A 160 7.50 -3.12 12.39
N ASP A 161 8.43 -3.12 13.35
CA ASP A 161 9.84 -3.44 13.12
C ASP A 161 10.03 -4.84 12.56
N ALA A 162 9.28 -5.83 13.08
CA ALA A 162 9.31 -7.19 12.58
C ALA A 162 8.89 -7.26 11.10
N ILE A 163 7.92 -6.44 10.69
CA ILE A 163 7.50 -6.34 9.28
C ILE A 163 8.56 -5.61 8.46
N LEU A 164 9.07 -4.49 8.98
CA LEU A 164 10.04 -3.63 8.31
C LEU A 164 11.33 -4.38 7.95
N GLN A 165 11.79 -5.29 8.81
CA GLN A 165 13.00 -6.08 8.59
C GLN A 165 12.90 -7.04 7.40
N GLU A 166 11.73 -7.61 7.14
CA GLU A 166 11.54 -8.63 6.09
C GLU A 166 10.82 -8.07 4.84
N GLN A 167 10.00 -7.03 4.99
CA GLN A 167 9.08 -6.49 3.97
C GLN A 167 9.00 -4.94 4.02
N PRO A 168 10.12 -4.22 3.81
CA PRO A 168 10.19 -2.77 4.03
C PRO A 168 9.27 -1.96 3.10
N ASP A 169 9.18 -2.32 1.82
CA ASP A 169 8.36 -1.59 0.84
C ASP A 169 6.87 -1.63 1.21
N LEU A 170 6.39 -2.80 1.64
CA LEU A 170 5.01 -2.98 2.09
C LEU A 170 4.75 -2.18 3.38
N ALA A 171 5.67 -2.22 4.33
CA ALA A 171 5.56 -1.50 5.60
C ALA A 171 5.36 0.01 5.38
N TYR A 172 6.24 0.63 4.59
CA TYR A 172 6.14 2.07 4.29
C TYR A 172 4.93 2.41 3.43
N LYS A 173 4.58 1.57 2.45
CA LYS A 173 3.38 1.75 1.63
C LYS A 173 2.11 1.77 2.48
N VAL A 174 1.97 0.82 3.41
CA VAL A 174 0.81 0.78 4.30
C VAL A 174 0.80 1.95 5.28
N LEU A 175 1.95 2.30 5.86
CA LEU A 175 2.09 3.45 6.76
C LEU A 175 1.69 4.77 6.08
N ALA A 176 1.98 4.89 4.78
CA ALA A 176 1.61 6.02 3.94
C ALA A 176 0.10 6.10 3.62
N CYS A 177 -0.61 4.96 3.64
CA CYS A 177 -2.07 4.90 3.48
C CYS A 177 -2.85 5.28 4.74
N VAL A 178 -2.16 5.54 5.85
CA VAL A 178 -2.78 6.05 7.09
C VAL A 178 -2.45 7.55 7.21
N PRO A 179 -3.42 8.41 7.59
CA PRO A 179 -3.17 9.81 7.89
C PRO A 179 -1.95 10.00 8.80
N TYR A 180 -1.20 11.06 8.53
CA TYR A 180 -0.05 11.38 9.36
C TYR A 180 -0.49 11.85 10.73
N ASP A 181 0.02 11.20 11.77
CA ASP A 181 -0.08 11.59 13.16
C ASP A 181 1.35 11.74 13.71
N PRO A 182 1.76 12.96 14.12
CA PRO A 182 3.09 13.20 14.69
C PRO A 182 3.31 12.52 16.04
N LEU A 183 2.25 12.06 16.71
CA LEU A 183 2.30 11.35 17.99
C LEU A 183 2.28 9.83 17.83
N SER A 184 2.25 9.31 16.60
CA SER A 184 2.35 7.88 16.33
C SER A 184 3.64 7.29 16.92
N SER A 185 3.48 6.22 17.68
CA SER A 185 4.52 5.42 18.31
C SER A 185 5.45 4.82 17.27
N ILE A 186 4.89 4.30 16.16
CA ILE A 186 5.69 3.79 15.04
C ILE A 186 6.61 4.90 14.50
N ARG A 187 6.06 6.08 14.21
CA ARG A 187 6.85 7.18 13.61
C ARG A 187 7.88 7.76 14.57
N CYS A 188 7.54 7.85 15.86
CA CYS A 188 8.50 8.21 16.90
C CYS A 188 9.62 7.17 17.01
N HIS A 189 9.30 5.87 16.89
CA HIS A 189 10.30 4.80 16.89
C HIS A 189 11.24 4.90 15.68
N LEU A 190 10.71 5.06 14.47
CA LEU A 190 11.48 5.12 13.23
C LEU A 190 12.47 6.29 13.15
N THR A 191 12.13 7.43 13.73
CA THR A 191 12.90 8.68 13.57
C THR A 191 13.64 9.11 14.82
N GLY A 192 13.29 8.55 15.99
CA GLY A 192 13.72 9.01 17.30
C GLY A 192 13.21 10.40 17.67
N GLN A 193 12.36 11.03 16.86
CA GLN A 193 11.89 12.40 17.04
C GLN A 193 10.42 12.56 16.59
N PRO A 194 9.51 12.99 17.50
CA PRO A 194 8.14 13.31 17.10
C PRO A 194 8.08 14.36 15.99
N GLY A 195 7.11 14.23 15.09
CA GLY A 195 6.93 15.21 14.00
C GLY A 195 7.89 15.07 12.81
N LYS A 196 8.84 14.13 12.83
CA LYS A 196 9.70 13.84 11.68
C LYS A 196 9.11 12.72 10.83
N ILE A 197 9.23 12.82 9.51
CA ILE A 197 8.81 11.78 8.55
C ILE A 197 10.07 11.18 7.92
N PRO A 198 10.29 9.85 7.99
CA PRO A 198 11.35 9.18 7.23
C PRO A 198 11.20 9.42 5.73
N LEU A 199 12.30 9.56 5.00
CA LEU A 199 12.27 9.77 3.54
C LEU A 199 11.47 8.68 2.81
N PHE A 200 11.63 7.41 3.21
CA PHE A 200 10.90 6.29 2.62
C PHE A 200 9.38 6.38 2.84
N GLU A 201 8.94 6.79 4.04
CA GLU A 201 7.52 7.06 4.30
C GLU A 201 7.04 8.25 3.46
N MET A 202 7.80 9.34 3.37
CA MET A 202 7.44 10.51 2.57
C MET A 202 7.28 10.15 1.09
N LYS A 203 8.25 9.44 0.50
CA LYS A 203 8.16 8.94 -0.88
C LYS A 203 6.93 8.03 -1.07
N ALA A 204 6.72 7.08 -0.16
CA ALA A 204 5.54 6.21 -0.22
C ALA A 204 4.21 7.01 -0.13
N ARG A 205 4.15 8.10 0.64
CA ARG A 205 2.97 9.00 0.67
C ARG A 205 2.77 9.71 -0.65
N ILE A 206 3.85 10.19 -1.25
CA ILE A 206 3.83 10.85 -2.56
C ILE A 206 3.34 9.88 -3.64
N ASP A 207 3.92 8.69 -3.71
CA ASP A 207 3.52 7.65 -4.67
C ASP A 207 2.09 7.18 -4.42
N THR A 208 1.73 7.03 -3.14
CA THR A 208 0.34 6.76 -2.77
C THR A 208 -0.55 7.84 -3.33
N GLN A 209 -0.19 9.13 -3.26
CA GLN A 209 -0.92 10.27 -3.81
C GLN A 209 -0.92 10.36 -5.35
N TYR A 210 0.04 9.73 -6.04
CA TYR A 210 0.01 9.57 -7.50
C TYR A 210 -0.96 8.46 -7.95
N THR A 211 -1.03 7.33 -7.24
CA THR A 211 -1.79 6.15 -7.72
C THR A 211 -3.34 6.24 -7.79
N ALA A 212 -4.01 7.23 -7.19
CA ALA A 212 -5.45 7.59 -7.38
C ALA A 212 -5.65 8.75 -8.32
N ILE A 213 -4.57 9.27 -8.91
CA ILE A 213 -4.78 9.84 -10.22
C ILE A 213 -5.41 8.75 -11.11
N ARG A 214 -4.99 7.48 -10.98
CA ARG A 214 -5.51 6.35 -11.75
C ARG A 214 -6.61 5.50 -11.06
N SER A 215 -6.42 5.09 -9.80
CA SER A 215 -7.27 4.09 -9.15
C SER A 215 -8.58 4.67 -8.58
N GLN A 216 -9.71 4.01 -8.88
CA GLN A 216 -11.01 4.27 -8.24
C GLN A 216 -11.12 3.67 -6.83
N ASN A 217 -10.33 2.62 -6.54
CA ASN A 217 -10.40 1.85 -5.30
C ASN A 217 -9.24 2.22 -4.38
N ARG A 218 -9.12 3.49 -4.00
CA ARG A 218 -8.12 3.85 -3.00
C ARG A 218 -8.59 3.55 -1.59
N GLN A 219 -7.61 3.14 -0.79
CA GLN A 219 -7.83 2.58 0.52
C GLN A 219 -6.99 3.33 1.54
N PHE A 220 -7.35 4.60 1.80
CA PHE A 220 -6.83 5.28 2.99
C PHE A 220 -7.56 4.76 4.20
N TYR A 221 -6.84 4.29 5.20
CA TYR A 221 -7.46 3.68 6.39
C TYR A 221 -7.75 4.76 7.44
N ASP A 222 -8.89 4.67 8.12
CA ASP A 222 -9.24 5.56 9.23
C ASP A 222 -8.70 4.98 10.56
N PRO A 223 -7.62 5.54 11.14
CA PRO A 223 -7.04 5.05 12.38
C PRO A 223 -7.93 5.33 13.60
N ASN A 224 -8.94 6.20 13.48
CA ASN A 224 -9.84 6.54 14.58
C ASN A 224 -11.02 5.56 14.71
N LYS A 225 -11.04 4.49 13.91
CA LYS A 225 -12.09 3.48 13.90
C LYS A 225 -11.52 2.13 14.29
N PRO A 226 -12.31 1.31 15.00
CA PRO A 226 -11.85 -0.01 15.38
C PRO A 226 -11.55 -0.84 14.12
N SER A 227 -10.46 -1.59 14.18
CA SER A 227 -10.03 -2.54 13.17
C SER A 227 -9.93 -3.92 13.81
N VAL A 228 -10.36 -4.95 13.10
CA VAL A 228 -10.35 -6.33 13.59
C VAL A 228 -9.74 -7.22 12.52
N LEU A 229 -8.67 -7.93 12.87
CA LEU A 229 -8.06 -8.94 12.01
C LEU A 229 -8.39 -10.32 12.58
N GLN A 230 -9.11 -11.12 11.82
CA GLN A 230 -9.44 -12.49 12.20
C GLN A 230 -8.79 -13.49 11.21
N PRO A 231 -8.27 -14.63 11.70
CA PRO A 231 -7.91 -15.74 10.84
C PRO A 231 -9.01 -16.07 9.82
N GLU A 232 -8.64 -16.33 8.57
CA GLU A 232 -9.54 -16.65 7.44
C GLU A 232 -10.49 -15.52 6.97
N LYS A 233 -11.09 -14.76 7.90
CA LYS A 233 -12.00 -13.65 7.60
C LYS A 233 -11.28 -12.39 7.12
N GLY A 234 -9.99 -12.26 7.42
CA GLY A 234 -9.16 -11.13 7.02
C GLY A 234 -9.40 -9.88 7.87
N LEU A 235 -9.01 -8.73 7.32
CA LEU A 235 -9.12 -7.44 8.00
C LEU A 235 -10.48 -6.77 7.76
N SER A 236 -11.14 -6.39 8.84
CA SER A 236 -12.24 -5.44 8.84
C SER A 236 -11.76 -4.10 9.39
N CYS A 237 -11.80 -3.05 8.56
CA CYS A 237 -11.46 -1.69 8.96
C CYS A 237 -12.28 -0.67 8.16
N LYS A 238 -12.32 0.58 8.63
CA LYS A 238 -12.99 1.68 7.92
C LYS A 238 -12.00 2.46 7.06
N MET A 239 -12.52 2.92 5.94
CA MET A 239 -11.78 3.67 4.93
C MET A 239 -12.17 5.14 4.95
N LEU A 240 -11.24 6.02 4.61
CA LEU A 240 -11.49 7.44 4.38
C LEU A 240 -11.95 7.66 2.93
N GLU A 241 -12.89 8.59 2.74
CA GLU A 241 -13.41 8.97 1.42
C GLU A 241 -12.53 10.02 0.69
N ALA A 242 -11.46 10.50 1.33
CA ALA A 242 -10.62 11.56 0.80
C ALA A 242 -9.71 11.07 -0.34
N VAL A 243 -9.58 11.88 -1.40
CA VAL A 243 -8.63 11.61 -2.50
C VAL A 243 -7.27 12.28 -2.24
N ASP A 244 -7.21 13.30 -1.39
CA ASP A 244 -6.01 14.06 -1.05
C ASP A 244 -5.63 13.93 0.44
N LEU A 245 -4.39 13.52 0.69
CA LEU A 245 -3.78 13.44 2.02
C LEU A 245 -3.24 14.78 2.55
N GLN A 246 -3.41 15.87 1.80
CA GLN A 246 -2.91 17.20 2.14
C GLN A 246 -1.39 17.22 2.37
N LEU A 247 -0.62 16.53 1.52
CA LEU A 247 0.82 16.34 1.70
C LEU A 247 1.60 17.66 1.88
N ARG A 248 1.10 18.77 1.31
CA ARG A 248 1.70 20.11 1.44
C ARG A 248 1.92 20.55 2.89
N ILE A 249 1.09 20.11 3.83
CA ILE A 249 1.24 20.49 5.25
C ILE A 249 2.33 19.69 5.98
N LEU A 250 2.83 18.61 5.36
CA LEU A 250 3.74 17.69 6.02
C LEU A 250 5.18 18.23 6.01
N PRO A 251 5.90 18.11 7.14
CA PRO A 251 7.27 18.58 7.22
C PRO A 251 8.18 17.82 6.26
N GLY A 252 8.96 18.57 5.48
CA GLY A 252 9.92 18.01 4.52
C GLY A 252 9.34 17.58 3.17
N TYR A 253 8.03 17.73 2.94
CA TYR A 253 7.40 17.36 1.66
C TYR A 253 7.98 18.12 0.47
N LEU A 254 7.96 19.46 0.50
CA LEU A 254 8.49 20.28 -0.60
C LEU A 254 10.00 20.09 -0.80
N ILE A 255 10.76 19.87 0.28
CA ILE A 255 12.20 19.56 0.19
C ILE A 255 12.39 18.24 -0.53
N THR A 256 11.58 17.22 -0.21
CA THR A 256 11.63 15.90 -0.85
C THR A 256 11.30 16.00 -2.34
N LEU A 257 10.28 16.79 -2.72
CA LEU A 257 9.94 17.03 -4.12
C LEU A 257 11.11 17.65 -4.89
N LYS A 258 11.82 18.61 -4.29
CA LYS A 258 12.96 19.27 -4.93
C LYS A 258 14.17 18.34 -5.06
N ASP A 259 14.55 17.70 -3.95
CA ASP A 259 15.78 16.90 -3.87
C ASP A 259 15.68 15.61 -4.68
N HIS A 260 14.45 15.10 -4.89
CA HIS A 260 14.15 13.88 -5.67
C HIS A 260 13.28 14.15 -6.90
N GLN A 261 13.34 15.36 -7.45
CA GLN A 261 12.44 15.81 -8.52
C GLN A 261 12.41 14.90 -9.76
N ASP A 262 13.54 14.32 -10.16
CA ASP A 262 13.64 13.54 -11.39
C ASP A 262 12.79 12.26 -11.31
N GLU A 263 13.05 11.46 -10.28
CA GLU A 263 12.31 10.22 -9.97
C GLU A 263 10.82 10.51 -9.72
N LEU A 264 10.52 11.55 -8.93
CA LEU A 264 9.14 11.84 -8.54
C LEU A 264 8.31 12.43 -9.69
N LEU A 265 8.90 13.21 -10.59
CA LEU A 265 8.22 13.71 -11.79
C LEU A 265 7.95 12.59 -12.80
N GLU A 266 8.88 11.63 -12.94
CA GLU A 266 8.68 10.46 -13.78
C GLU A 266 7.49 9.62 -13.28
N SER A 267 7.45 9.30 -11.98
CA SER A 267 6.34 8.57 -11.34
C SER A 267 5.01 9.33 -11.45
N PHE A 268 5.00 10.63 -11.15
CA PHE A 268 3.83 11.49 -11.32
C PHE A 268 3.32 11.47 -12.76
N GLY A 269 4.24 11.59 -13.71
CA GLY A 269 3.93 11.57 -15.13
C GLY A 269 3.36 10.24 -15.60
N TYR A 270 3.93 9.13 -15.13
CA TYR A 270 3.44 7.80 -15.44
C TYR A 270 1.98 7.62 -15.00
N GLU A 271 1.66 7.93 -13.74
CA GLU A 271 0.29 7.74 -13.22
C GLU A 271 -0.72 8.73 -13.84
N SER A 272 -0.32 9.99 -14.08
CA SER A 272 -1.21 10.99 -14.69
C SER A 272 -1.58 10.67 -16.13
N ARG A 273 -0.62 10.19 -16.93
CA ARG A 273 -0.84 9.82 -18.34
C ARG A 273 -1.65 8.54 -18.52
N GLN A 274 -1.67 7.66 -17.52
CA GLN A 274 -2.40 6.38 -17.55
C GLN A 274 -3.86 6.49 -17.06
N SER A 275 -4.30 7.68 -16.64
CA SER A 275 -5.65 7.86 -16.10
C SER A 275 -6.73 7.81 -17.20
N MET A 276 -7.47 6.70 -17.24
CA MET A 276 -8.66 6.53 -18.09
C MET A 276 -9.87 7.20 -17.43
N GLY A 277 -10.19 8.43 -17.83
CA GLY A 277 -11.30 9.20 -17.28
C GLY A 277 -10.95 9.90 -15.96
N ILE A 278 -10.65 11.19 -16.06
CA ILE A 278 -10.30 12.05 -14.92
C ILE A 278 -11.58 12.79 -14.48
N ASP A 279 -12.10 12.45 -13.31
CA ASP A 279 -13.16 13.24 -12.67
C ASP A 279 -12.61 14.57 -12.12
N SER A 280 -13.51 15.44 -11.66
CA SER A 280 -13.12 16.77 -11.17
C SER A 280 -12.20 16.75 -9.96
N GLU A 281 -12.30 15.74 -9.09
CA GLU A 281 -11.46 15.66 -7.88
C GLU A 281 -10.05 15.20 -8.22
N ARG A 282 -9.92 14.20 -9.11
CA ARG A 282 -8.61 13.78 -9.64
C ARG A 282 -7.95 14.89 -10.44
N MET A 283 -8.72 15.66 -11.21
CA MET A 283 -8.18 16.81 -11.94
C MET A 283 -7.61 17.86 -10.99
N LYS A 284 -8.34 18.20 -9.91
CA LYS A 284 -7.84 19.11 -8.87
C LYS A 284 -6.57 18.57 -8.21
N LEU A 285 -6.52 17.27 -7.95
CA LEU A 285 -5.34 16.63 -7.38
C LEU A 285 -4.12 16.74 -8.31
N ILE A 286 -4.28 16.41 -9.58
CA ILE A 286 -3.20 16.52 -10.59
C ILE A 286 -2.62 17.95 -10.61
N PHE A 287 -3.49 18.95 -10.64
CA PHE A 287 -3.07 20.35 -10.66
C PHE A 287 -2.36 20.75 -9.37
N ARG A 288 -2.91 20.36 -8.21
CA ARG A 288 -2.29 20.62 -6.90
C ARG A 288 -0.89 20.02 -6.81
N LEU A 289 -0.71 18.77 -7.24
CA LEU A 289 0.60 18.10 -7.23
C LEU A 289 1.59 18.77 -8.19
N SER A 290 1.13 19.23 -9.35
CA SER A 290 1.98 20.00 -10.29
C SER A 290 2.42 21.32 -9.65
N GLU A 291 1.51 22.01 -8.97
CA GLU A 291 1.80 23.23 -8.22
C GLU A 291 2.73 22.99 -7.04
N ASP A 292 2.64 21.84 -6.37
CA ASP A 292 3.54 21.48 -5.26
C ASP A 292 5.00 21.38 -5.74
N PHE A 293 5.24 20.83 -6.94
CA PHE A 293 6.58 20.84 -7.54
C PHE A 293 7.06 22.27 -7.85
N GLU A 294 6.21 23.12 -8.41
CA GLU A 294 6.57 24.53 -8.65
C GLU A 294 6.95 25.23 -7.34
N GLU A 295 6.16 25.03 -6.29
CA GLU A 295 6.38 25.63 -4.97
C GLU A 295 7.64 25.08 -4.27
N ALA A 296 8.00 23.82 -4.54
CA ALA A 296 9.27 23.23 -4.16
C ALA A 296 10.48 23.86 -4.89
N GLY A 297 10.25 24.67 -5.93
CA GLY A 297 11.29 25.32 -6.73
C GLY A 297 11.77 24.48 -7.92
N VAL A 298 11.00 23.46 -8.32
CA VAL A 298 11.23 22.73 -9.57
C VAL A 298 10.81 23.62 -10.75
N SER A 299 11.61 23.64 -11.81
CA SER A 299 11.33 24.50 -12.95
C SER A 299 10.08 24.03 -13.70
N ARG A 300 9.22 24.96 -14.12
CA ARG A 300 8.00 24.63 -14.87
C ARG A 300 8.29 23.85 -16.15
N VAL A 301 9.42 24.12 -16.80
CA VAL A 301 9.84 23.37 -17.98
C VAL A 301 10.22 21.93 -17.65
N ASP A 302 10.84 21.65 -16.51
CA ASP A 302 11.11 20.28 -16.09
C ASP A 302 9.83 19.53 -15.71
N ILE A 303 8.88 20.21 -15.04
CA ILE A 303 7.56 19.62 -14.74
C ILE A 303 6.85 19.27 -16.05
N LEU A 304 6.86 20.19 -17.02
CA LEU A 304 6.28 19.95 -18.34
C LEU A 304 6.99 18.82 -19.09
N MET A 305 8.33 18.84 -19.16
CA MET A 305 9.09 17.89 -19.98
C MET A 305 9.13 16.48 -19.39
N LYS A 306 9.43 16.36 -18.09
CA LYS A 306 9.58 15.07 -17.40
C LYS A 306 8.21 14.52 -17.00
N GLY A 307 7.40 15.36 -16.35
CA GLY A 307 6.09 14.96 -15.83
C GLY A 307 5.03 14.80 -16.91
N VAL A 308 4.91 15.74 -17.86
CA VAL A 308 3.80 15.70 -18.83
C VAL A 308 4.22 15.09 -20.16
N MET A 309 5.34 15.53 -20.73
CA MET A 309 5.76 15.13 -22.08
C MET A 309 6.54 13.82 -22.12
N ASN A 310 7.12 13.39 -21.00
CA ASN A 310 8.02 12.23 -20.94
C ASN A 310 9.16 12.32 -21.96
N PHE A 311 9.84 13.46 -22.04
CA PHE A 311 10.90 13.75 -23.01
C PHE A 311 10.49 13.66 -24.50
N GLN A 312 9.19 13.60 -24.79
CA GLN A 312 8.63 13.56 -26.14
C GLN A 312 7.75 14.80 -26.40
N PRO A 313 8.36 15.97 -26.67
CA PRO A 313 7.59 17.15 -27.05
C PRO A 313 7.00 16.96 -28.45
N ALA A 314 5.85 17.57 -28.70
CA ALA A 314 5.10 17.43 -29.95
C ALA A 314 5.86 17.88 -31.21
N ALA A 315 6.88 18.73 -31.07
CA ALA A 315 7.70 19.22 -32.18
C ALA A 315 8.70 18.16 -32.71
N VAL A 316 8.86 17.03 -32.02
CA VAL A 316 9.57 15.86 -32.55
C VAL A 316 8.54 15.07 -33.35
N ASP A 317 8.65 15.14 -34.67
CA ASP A 317 7.80 14.45 -35.63
C ASP A 317 7.54 13.00 -35.14
N PRO A 318 6.29 12.53 -35.00
CA PRO A 318 5.98 11.16 -34.61
C PRO A 318 6.54 10.10 -35.59
N HIS A 319 7.09 10.53 -36.74
CA HIS A 319 7.84 9.70 -37.69
C HIS A 319 9.37 9.78 -37.56
N GLN A 320 9.92 10.50 -36.57
CA GLN A 320 11.33 10.40 -36.23
C GLN A 320 11.54 9.19 -35.30
N ASP A 321 12.21 8.16 -35.80
CA ASP A 321 12.68 6.97 -35.05
C ASP A 321 13.77 7.31 -34.01
N THR A 322 13.75 8.50 -33.40
CA THR A 322 14.73 8.87 -32.38
C THR A 322 14.35 8.16 -31.07
N PRO A 323 15.22 7.29 -30.53
CA PRO A 323 14.94 6.61 -29.26
C PRO A 323 14.70 7.60 -28.13
N LEU A 324 13.85 7.23 -27.17
CA LEU A 324 13.52 8.07 -26.01
C LEU A 324 14.78 8.50 -25.24
N ASP A 325 15.71 7.58 -25.03
CA ASP A 325 16.98 7.81 -24.34
C ASP A 325 17.82 8.91 -24.99
N GLU A 326 17.77 9.02 -26.33
CA GLU A 326 18.48 10.09 -27.04
C GLU A 326 17.80 11.45 -26.83
N LEU A 327 16.47 11.49 -26.82
CA LEU A 327 15.71 12.73 -26.58
C LEU A 327 15.92 13.22 -25.14
N GLU A 328 15.89 12.30 -24.18
CA GLU A 328 16.21 12.58 -22.78
C GLU A 328 17.64 13.12 -22.64
N ALA A 329 18.64 12.43 -23.19
CA ALA A 329 20.03 12.87 -23.14
C ALA A 329 20.22 14.26 -23.75
N ARG A 330 19.55 14.56 -24.88
CA ARG A 330 19.58 15.88 -25.51
C ARG A 330 18.97 16.97 -24.65
N TYR A 331 17.88 16.69 -23.94
CA TYR A 331 17.27 17.65 -23.02
C TYR A 331 18.16 17.88 -21.79
N LEU A 332 18.68 16.79 -21.20
CA LEU A 332 19.54 16.85 -20.02
C LEU A 332 20.89 17.51 -20.31
N ALA A 333 21.38 17.47 -21.55
CA ALA A 333 22.60 18.17 -21.95
C ALA A 333 22.44 19.71 -22.01
N LYS A 334 21.22 20.24 -22.04
CA LYS A 334 20.95 21.69 -22.05
C LYS A 334 21.19 22.32 -20.69
N THR A 335 21.67 23.55 -20.69
CA THR A 335 21.71 24.41 -19.51
C THR A 335 20.30 24.77 -19.02
N GLN A 336 20.20 25.25 -17.79
CA GLN A 336 18.90 25.65 -17.21
C GLN A 336 18.23 26.77 -18.03
N ASP A 337 18.99 27.77 -18.47
CA ASP A 337 18.48 28.89 -19.26
C ASP A 337 17.98 28.43 -20.64
N GLU A 338 18.73 27.52 -21.28
CA GLU A 338 18.30 26.93 -22.55
C GLU A 338 17.02 26.12 -22.40
N ARG A 339 16.86 25.35 -21.31
CA ARG A 339 15.60 24.65 -21.04
C ARG A 339 14.47 25.65 -20.80
N GLN A 340 14.69 26.66 -19.97
CA GLN A 340 13.66 27.66 -19.65
C GLN A 340 13.17 28.41 -20.89
N ALA A 341 14.07 28.69 -21.84
CA ALA A 341 13.69 29.32 -23.12
C ALA A 341 12.75 28.44 -23.97
N LEU A 342 12.74 27.12 -23.79
CA LEU A 342 11.83 26.21 -24.49
C LEU A 342 10.41 26.21 -23.90
N TYR A 343 10.21 26.73 -22.69
CA TYR A 343 8.97 26.53 -21.94
C TYR A 343 7.71 27.02 -22.67
N LEU A 344 7.63 28.32 -22.98
CA LEU A 344 6.44 28.93 -23.60
C LEU A 344 6.21 28.43 -25.04
N PRO A 345 7.24 28.31 -25.90
CA PRO A 345 7.06 27.70 -27.22
C PRO A 345 6.52 26.27 -27.14
N MET A 346 7.12 25.43 -26.30
CA MET A 346 6.71 24.04 -26.13
C MET A 346 5.28 23.90 -25.59
N LEU A 347 4.88 24.80 -24.67
CA LEU A 347 3.54 24.83 -24.12
C LEU A 347 2.49 25.04 -25.22
N ILE A 348 2.70 26.03 -26.10
CA ILE A 348 1.78 26.36 -27.19
C ILE A 348 1.82 25.30 -28.29
N GLU A 349 3.01 24.89 -28.73
CA GLU A 349 3.16 23.88 -29.80
C GLU A 349 2.58 22.53 -29.39
N SER A 350 2.84 22.08 -28.16
CA SER A 350 2.29 20.81 -27.66
C SER A 350 0.78 20.87 -27.49
N SER A 351 0.25 21.99 -26.99
CA SER A 351 -1.21 22.16 -26.86
C SER A 351 -1.92 22.21 -28.21
N ALA A 352 -1.28 22.83 -29.21
CA ALA A 352 -1.77 22.84 -30.58
C ALA A 352 -1.79 21.43 -31.18
N HIS A 353 -0.68 20.69 -31.06
CA HIS A 353 -0.54 19.34 -31.60
C HIS A 353 -1.53 18.36 -30.98
N PHE A 354 -1.53 18.17 -29.66
CA PHE A 354 -2.44 17.20 -29.04
C PHE A 354 -3.91 17.62 -29.21
N GLY A 355 -4.17 18.92 -29.37
CA GLY A 355 -5.50 19.43 -29.67
C GLY A 355 -5.98 19.04 -31.08
N ASP A 356 -5.06 18.89 -32.02
CA ASP A 356 -5.35 18.49 -33.40
C ASP A 356 -5.43 17.00 -33.61
N PHE A 357 -4.77 16.24 -32.74
CA PHE A 357 -4.73 14.79 -32.75
C PHE A 357 -5.24 14.24 -31.41
N PRO A 358 -6.53 14.46 -31.06
CA PRO A 358 -7.09 14.04 -29.76
C PRO A 358 -7.11 12.52 -29.58
N ASP A 359 -7.07 11.76 -30.67
CA ASP A 359 -6.99 10.29 -30.68
C ASP A 359 -5.57 9.75 -30.49
N SER A 360 -4.55 10.62 -30.48
CA SER A 360 -3.18 10.19 -30.23
C SER A 360 -3.01 9.71 -28.79
N TRP A 361 -2.12 8.73 -28.61
CA TRP A 361 -1.88 8.11 -27.32
C TRP A 361 -1.57 9.17 -26.24
N GLN A 362 -2.35 9.15 -25.15
CA GLN A 362 -2.23 10.08 -24.01
C GLN A 362 -2.49 11.57 -24.31
N ALA A 363 -3.05 11.93 -25.48
CA ALA A 363 -3.35 13.32 -25.81
C ALA A 363 -4.25 14.01 -24.79
N GLN A 364 -5.33 13.35 -24.38
CA GLN A 364 -6.33 13.92 -23.46
C GLN A 364 -5.73 14.27 -22.09
N PRO A 365 -5.04 13.35 -21.38
CA PRO A 365 -4.31 13.71 -20.16
C PRO A 365 -3.31 14.86 -20.38
N LYS A 366 -2.46 14.79 -21.42
CA LYS A 366 -1.46 15.84 -21.69
C LYS A 366 -2.09 17.21 -21.90
N LEU A 367 -3.19 17.28 -22.66
CA LEU A 367 -3.95 18.52 -22.89
C LEU A 367 -4.49 19.14 -21.60
N LEU A 368 -4.93 18.34 -20.64
CA LEU A 368 -5.41 18.85 -19.35
C LEU A 368 -4.31 19.61 -18.61
N HIS A 369 -3.10 19.04 -18.54
CA HIS A 369 -1.96 19.71 -17.92
C HIS A 369 -1.54 20.96 -18.70
N LEU A 370 -1.46 20.86 -20.03
CA LEU A 370 -1.11 21.98 -20.90
C LEU A 370 -2.06 23.17 -20.73
N ASN A 371 -3.37 22.90 -20.72
CA ASN A 371 -4.39 23.93 -20.49
C ASN A 371 -4.27 24.58 -19.11
N HIS A 372 -3.94 23.80 -18.07
CA HIS A 372 -3.69 24.33 -16.74
C HIS A 372 -2.47 25.26 -16.71
N PHE A 373 -1.35 24.86 -17.32
CA PHE A 373 -0.18 25.71 -17.43
C PHE A 373 -0.45 26.99 -18.22
N ILE A 374 -1.13 26.91 -19.38
CA ILE A 374 -1.50 28.08 -20.20
C ILE A 374 -2.28 29.12 -19.37
N ARG A 375 -3.22 28.69 -18.54
CA ARG A 375 -4.04 29.59 -17.69
C ARG A 375 -3.23 30.34 -16.65
N LYS A 376 -2.03 29.86 -16.31
CA LYS A 376 -1.14 30.47 -15.31
C LYS A 376 -0.10 31.42 -15.91
N GLU A 377 0.05 31.44 -17.23
CA GLU A 377 1.04 32.26 -17.91
C GLU A 377 0.48 33.63 -18.35
N PRO A 378 1.34 34.66 -18.47
CA PRO A 378 0.93 35.96 -19.00
C PRO A 378 0.40 35.83 -20.43
N ILE A 379 -0.87 36.16 -20.63
CA ILE A 379 -1.56 35.93 -21.91
C ILE A 379 -0.87 36.63 -23.08
N ASP A 380 -0.35 37.85 -22.89
CA ASP A 380 0.32 38.61 -23.96
C ASP A 380 1.57 37.91 -24.49
N GLN A 381 2.30 37.19 -23.63
CA GLN A 381 3.49 36.43 -24.03
C GLN A 381 3.10 35.20 -24.86
N LEU A 382 2.01 34.53 -24.47
CA LEU A 382 1.50 33.39 -25.23
C LEU A 382 0.90 33.82 -26.57
N GLU A 383 0.17 34.94 -26.62
CA GLU A 383 -0.38 35.48 -27.86
C GLU A 383 0.72 35.83 -28.87
N ALA A 384 1.88 36.34 -28.42
CA ALA A 384 3.01 36.65 -29.28
C ALA A 384 3.62 35.42 -29.98
N LEU A 385 3.44 34.22 -29.42
CA LEU A 385 3.89 32.95 -30.00
C LEU A 385 2.85 32.32 -30.95
N CYS A 386 1.65 32.86 -31.01
CA CYS A 386 0.57 32.31 -31.83
C CYS A 386 0.67 32.77 -33.30
N THR A 387 1.10 31.88 -34.18
CA THR A 387 1.31 32.16 -35.60
C THR A 387 0.35 31.39 -36.52
N THR A 388 -0.33 30.35 -36.00
CA THR A 388 -1.20 29.46 -36.77
C THR A 388 -2.58 29.34 -36.14
N SER A 389 -3.59 28.93 -36.92
CA SER A 389 -4.93 28.62 -36.41
C SER A 389 -4.92 27.57 -35.30
N SER A 390 -3.94 26.64 -35.30
CA SER A 390 -3.75 25.65 -34.24
C SER A 390 -3.29 26.29 -32.93
N HIS A 391 -2.36 27.25 -32.97
CA HIS A 391 -1.91 27.97 -31.76
C HIS A 391 -3.07 28.77 -31.16
N TRP A 392 -3.87 29.44 -32.00
CA TRP A 392 -5.06 30.17 -31.52
C TRP A 392 -6.13 29.23 -30.96
N ASN A 393 -6.31 28.03 -31.54
CA ASN A 393 -7.20 27.01 -30.99
C ASN A 393 -6.74 26.51 -29.61
N ALA A 394 -5.43 26.31 -29.41
CA ALA A 394 -4.88 25.96 -28.10
C ALA A 394 -5.22 27.01 -27.04
N LEU A 395 -5.02 28.30 -27.34
CA LEU A 395 -5.40 29.38 -26.43
C LEU A 395 -6.91 29.44 -26.19
N TYR A 396 -7.73 29.27 -27.23
CA TYR A 396 -9.19 29.24 -27.10
C TYR A 396 -9.65 28.12 -26.15
N ARG A 397 -9.17 26.89 -26.36
CA ARG A 397 -9.53 25.74 -25.51
C ARG A 397 -9.06 25.90 -24.07
N ALA A 398 -7.87 26.45 -23.87
CA ALA A 398 -7.36 26.69 -22.53
C ALA A 398 -8.16 27.79 -21.82
N THR A 399 -8.43 28.93 -22.46
CA THR A 399 -8.98 30.12 -21.79
C THR A 399 -10.50 30.27 -21.88
N GLY A 400 -11.14 29.69 -22.89
CA GLY A 400 -12.54 29.93 -23.24
C GLY A 400 -12.82 31.34 -23.81
N ASP A 401 -11.78 32.12 -24.13
CA ASP A 401 -11.95 33.51 -24.57
C ASP A 401 -12.41 33.59 -26.02
N ARG A 402 -13.63 34.09 -26.22
CA ARG A 402 -14.28 34.22 -27.53
C ARG A 402 -13.53 35.15 -28.50
N LYS A 403 -12.62 36.01 -28.03
CA LYS A 403 -11.83 36.87 -28.92
C LYS A 403 -10.95 36.06 -29.90
N TYR A 404 -10.63 34.82 -29.58
CA TYR A 404 -9.84 33.94 -30.44
C TYR A 404 -10.66 33.23 -31.52
N VAL A 405 -11.99 33.20 -31.44
CA VAL A 405 -12.85 32.48 -32.40
C VAL A 405 -12.61 32.95 -33.84
N ALA A 406 -12.48 34.27 -34.04
CA ALA A 406 -12.18 34.84 -35.35
C ALA A 406 -10.80 34.45 -35.89
N LYS A 407 -9.86 34.05 -35.02
CA LYS A 407 -8.50 33.62 -35.36
C LYS A 407 -8.38 32.11 -35.62
N LEU A 408 -9.46 31.34 -35.41
CA LEU A 408 -9.50 29.90 -35.65
C LEU A 408 -9.57 29.56 -37.15
N GLY A 409 -9.96 30.52 -38.00
CA GLY A 409 -10.04 30.33 -39.45
C GLY A 409 -10.93 29.15 -39.84
N ASP A 410 -10.35 28.23 -40.62
CA ASP A 410 -10.95 26.99 -41.13
C ASP A 410 -11.41 26.01 -40.03
N ARG A 411 -10.99 26.22 -38.77
CA ARG A 411 -11.30 25.32 -37.64
C ARG A 411 -12.51 25.72 -36.84
N SER A 412 -13.06 26.91 -37.10
CA SER A 412 -14.19 27.47 -36.36
C SER A 412 -15.38 26.51 -36.31
N GLU A 413 -15.72 25.85 -37.43
CA GLU A 413 -16.84 24.91 -37.51
C GLU A 413 -16.60 23.63 -36.68
N ARG A 414 -15.38 23.08 -36.72
CA ARG A 414 -15.00 21.89 -35.90
C ARG A 414 -15.07 22.21 -34.41
N VAL A 415 -14.50 23.35 -34.01
CA VAL A 415 -14.46 23.78 -32.59
C VAL A 415 -15.86 24.09 -32.06
N LEU A 416 -16.70 24.75 -32.86
CA LEU A 416 -18.09 25.01 -32.46
C LEU A 416 -18.92 23.72 -32.37
N SER A 417 -18.65 22.74 -33.21
CA SER A 417 -19.30 21.42 -33.13
C SER A 417 -18.87 20.66 -31.88
N GLU A 418 -17.57 20.66 -31.55
CA GLU A 418 -17.02 20.10 -30.31
C GLU A 418 -17.65 20.76 -29.06
N ASP A 419 -17.74 22.10 -29.02
CA ASP A 419 -18.34 22.85 -27.90
C ASP A 419 -19.84 22.53 -27.72
N LEU A 420 -20.53 22.14 -28.78
CA LEU A 420 -21.94 21.74 -28.78
C LEU A 420 -22.14 20.24 -28.50
N GLY A 421 -21.05 19.46 -28.40
CA GLY A 421 -21.10 18.01 -28.20
C GLY A 421 -21.63 17.24 -29.42
N LEU A 422 -21.42 17.77 -30.63
CA LEU A 422 -21.93 17.24 -31.91
C LEU A 422 -20.94 16.34 -32.65
#